data_AF-A0A8U1BPK7-F1
#
_entry.id   AF-A0A8U1BPK7-F1
#
_cell.length_a   1.000
_cell.length_b   1.000
_cell.length_c   1.000
_cell.angle_alpha   90.00
_cell.angle_beta   90.00
_cell.angle_gamma   90.00
#
_symmetry.space_group_name_H-M   'P 1'
#
loop_
_entity.id
_entity.type
_entity.pdbx_description
1 polymer ?
#
loop_
_entity_poly.entity_id
_entity_poly.type
_entity_poly.pdbx_seq_one_letter_code
_entity_poly.pdbx_strand_id
1 'polypeptide(L)'
;MEDGKSPTRFVYCNRDFADHVCWSGCGDRTASMSKFDTTIQAGWTDRMDRGLFRYHLGDLETRILPGPARYVAQLNIQRGIERRQPQEILSIKQNFDTKQFNFNKINPEEVIFEMSKQIEPMSHPKGGGPCKEYGHPCDELCRIMVMVNVSPLEFGHCLLVPEPTQCSPQVLTPAAIQIGIESVLLSSDPGFRVGFNSLGAFASVNHLHLHGYYMNQELNLETASTQPLVPEKGFYRLRDFPIGFMFYAEMDDLEKVVRAISQVTDSLVEGNKAHNLFFTRGCPPGKSDVRARRGVRIVVWPRRSCFGAKDESAFNVALCELAGHLPFKNRHDFEHSTEKDVMAIIQRYLLPDQQFLQLEQQLTAHLQKDI
;
A
#
# COMPACT_ATOMS: atom_id res chain seq x y z
N MET A 1 -14.14 34.88 6.60
CA MET A 1 -14.78 33.67 7.15
C MET A 1 -15.46 33.00 5.96
N GLU A 2 -14.71 32.22 5.21
CA GLU A 2 -15.29 31.36 4.17
C GLU A 2 -15.59 30.03 4.85
N ASP A 3 -16.87 29.64 4.82
CA ASP A 3 -17.33 28.31 5.19
C ASP A 3 -16.62 27.29 4.30
N GLY A 4 -15.50 26.76 4.79
CA GLY A 4 -14.86 25.60 4.20
C GLY A 4 -15.84 24.44 4.24
N LYS A 5 -16.39 24.06 3.09
CA LYS A 5 -17.23 22.86 2.96
C LYS A 5 -16.49 21.70 3.62
N SER A 6 -17.08 21.12 4.66
CA SER A 6 -16.56 19.91 5.27
C SER A 6 -16.37 18.84 4.20
N PRO A 7 -15.28 18.05 4.24
CA PRO A 7 -15.08 16.96 3.31
C PRO A 7 -16.31 16.04 3.24
N THR A 8 -16.64 15.56 2.04
CA THR A 8 -17.65 14.52 1.88
C THR A 8 -17.27 13.31 2.73
N ARG A 9 -18.24 12.69 3.42
CA ARG A 9 -17.99 11.49 4.25
C ARG A 9 -18.28 10.21 3.48
N PHE A 10 -17.33 9.29 3.48
CA PHE A 10 -17.44 7.93 2.99
C PHE A 10 -17.45 6.96 4.18
N VAL A 11 -18.64 6.46 4.51
CA VAL A 11 -18.81 5.45 5.56
C VAL A 11 -18.98 4.08 4.90
N TYR A 12 -18.30 3.07 5.43
CA TYR A 12 -18.37 1.70 4.95
C TYR A 12 -18.45 0.69 6.09
N CYS A 13 -18.90 -0.53 5.78
CA CYS A 13 -18.96 -1.68 6.67
C CYS A 13 -18.40 -2.92 5.95
N ASN A 14 -18.34 -4.06 6.62
CA ASN A 14 -17.84 -5.31 6.01
C ASN A 14 -18.68 -5.76 4.79
N ARG A 15 -19.96 -5.35 4.71
CA ARG A 15 -20.85 -5.70 3.58
C ARG A 15 -20.52 -4.94 2.30
N ASP A 16 -19.75 -3.86 2.40
CA ASP A 16 -19.30 -3.08 1.23
C ASP A 16 -18.04 -3.67 0.59
N PHE A 17 -17.42 -4.69 1.21
CA PHE A 17 -16.27 -5.38 0.63
C PHE A 17 -16.70 -6.24 -0.56
N ALA A 18 -15.92 -6.20 -1.64
CA ALA A 18 -16.09 -7.11 -2.75
C ALA A 18 -15.61 -8.52 -2.35
N ASP A 19 -16.48 -9.52 -2.44
CA ASP A 19 -16.19 -10.92 -2.10
C ASP A 19 -15.03 -11.49 -2.91
N HIS A 20 -14.96 -11.12 -4.18
CA HIS A 20 -13.89 -11.47 -5.10
C HIS A 20 -13.80 -10.48 -6.26
N VAL A 21 -12.66 -10.46 -6.94
CA VAL A 21 -12.45 -9.71 -8.18
C VAL A 21 -11.71 -10.54 -9.23
N CYS A 22 -11.88 -10.20 -10.50
CA CYS A 22 -11.31 -10.92 -11.64
C CYS A 22 -10.73 -9.91 -12.66
N TRP A 23 -9.61 -10.24 -13.30
CA TRP A 23 -9.11 -9.45 -14.43
C TRP A 23 -10.04 -9.54 -15.65
N SER A 24 -9.98 -8.51 -16.48
CA SER A 24 -10.67 -8.41 -17.76
C SER A 24 -10.42 -9.65 -18.64
N GLY A 25 -11.50 -10.30 -19.09
CA GLY A 25 -11.45 -11.53 -19.90
C GLY A 25 -11.80 -12.82 -19.13
N CYS A 26 -11.88 -12.76 -17.80
CA CYS A 26 -12.29 -13.88 -16.96
C CYS A 26 -13.82 -13.98 -16.78
N GLY A 27 -14.60 -14.11 -17.87
CA GLY A 27 -15.99 -14.64 -17.91
C GLY A 27 -17.10 -14.01 -17.03
N ASP A 28 -16.78 -13.16 -16.06
CA ASP A 28 -17.69 -12.73 -14.98
C ASP A 28 -17.62 -11.21 -14.77
N ARG A 29 -17.78 -10.46 -15.87
CA ARG A 29 -17.89 -8.98 -15.84
C ARG A 29 -19.31 -8.53 -15.46
N THR A 30 -19.93 -9.17 -14.48
CA THR A 30 -21.31 -8.83 -14.07
C THR A 30 -21.36 -7.81 -12.93
N ALA A 31 -20.24 -7.57 -12.22
CA ALA A 31 -20.20 -6.64 -11.10
C ALA A 31 -20.07 -5.18 -11.57
N SER A 32 -20.99 -4.32 -11.11
CA SER A 32 -20.87 -2.87 -11.22
C SER A 32 -19.67 -2.37 -10.40
N MET A 33 -19.04 -1.27 -10.83
CA MET A 33 -18.02 -0.60 -10.03
C MET A 33 -18.53 -0.31 -8.62
N SER A 34 -17.69 -0.56 -7.62
CA SER A 34 -18.01 -0.29 -6.22
C SER A 34 -18.22 1.21 -5.99
N LYS A 35 -18.99 1.55 -4.95
CA LYS A 35 -19.12 2.94 -4.50
C LYS A 35 -17.77 3.56 -4.16
N PHE A 36 -16.85 2.76 -3.60
CA PHE A 36 -15.49 3.18 -3.30
C PHE A 36 -14.75 3.62 -4.57
N ASP A 37 -14.80 2.78 -5.61
CA ASP A 37 -14.15 3.05 -6.90
C ASP A 37 -14.74 4.28 -7.58
N THR A 38 -16.06 4.38 -7.67
CA THR A 38 -16.72 5.56 -8.26
C THR A 38 -16.32 6.84 -7.51
N THR A 39 -16.22 6.78 -6.18
CA THR A 39 -15.90 7.96 -5.37
C THR A 39 -14.44 8.41 -5.57
N ILE A 40 -13.47 7.49 -5.55
CA ILE A 40 -12.06 7.84 -5.78
C ILE A 40 -11.85 8.31 -7.21
N GLN A 41 -12.37 7.58 -8.21
CA GLN A 41 -12.14 7.91 -9.61
C GLN A 41 -12.77 9.25 -10.01
N ALA A 42 -14.04 9.48 -9.66
CA ALA A 42 -14.69 10.77 -9.94
C ALA A 42 -14.03 11.93 -9.20
N GLY A 43 -13.66 11.68 -7.94
CA GLY A 43 -12.93 12.64 -7.12
C GLY A 43 -11.59 13.01 -7.73
N TRP A 44 -10.77 12.03 -8.09
CA TRP A 44 -9.46 12.26 -8.69
C TRP A 44 -9.58 13.01 -10.02
N THR A 45 -10.53 12.62 -10.90
CA THR A 45 -10.76 13.29 -12.19
C THR A 45 -11.18 14.74 -12.02
N ASP A 46 -12.13 15.05 -11.12
CA ASP A 46 -12.53 16.44 -10.84
C ASP A 46 -11.33 17.32 -10.44
N ARG A 47 -10.47 16.81 -9.55
CA ARG A 47 -9.28 17.57 -9.13
C ARG A 47 -8.24 17.71 -10.26
N MET A 48 -8.19 16.76 -11.20
CA MET A 48 -7.31 16.81 -12.37
C MET A 48 -7.79 17.89 -13.34
N ASP A 49 -9.10 17.91 -13.63
CA ASP A 49 -9.74 18.90 -14.50
C ASP A 49 -9.63 20.32 -13.92
N ARG A 50 -9.62 20.44 -12.60
CA ARG A 50 -9.42 21.71 -11.88
C ARG A 50 -7.95 22.14 -11.75
N GLY A 51 -7.00 21.33 -12.22
CA GLY A 51 -5.58 21.68 -12.22
C GLY A 51 -4.91 21.67 -10.84
N LEU A 52 -5.38 20.84 -9.91
CA LEU A 52 -4.80 20.75 -8.55
C LEU A 52 -3.51 19.90 -8.48
N PHE A 53 -3.09 19.30 -9.59
CA PHE A 53 -1.87 18.49 -9.69
C PHE A 53 -0.71 19.35 -10.21
N ARG A 54 0.52 18.94 -9.88
CA ARG A 54 1.73 19.63 -10.37
C ARG A 54 1.93 19.51 -11.88
N TYR A 55 1.36 18.47 -12.46
CA TYR A 55 1.36 18.22 -13.90
C TYR A 55 0.11 17.43 -14.27
N HIS A 56 -0.30 17.56 -15.53
CA HIS A 56 -1.38 16.78 -16.08
C HIS A 56 -0.90 15.35 -16.36
N LEU A 57 -1.59 14.35 -15.83
CA LEU A 57 -1.32 12.94 -16.12
C LEU A 57 -2.24 12.48 -17.24
N GLY A 58 -1.68 12.37 -18.46
CA GLY A 58 -2.34 11.71 -19.58
C GLY A 58 -2.08 10.20 -19.60
N ASP A 59 -2.38 9.56 -20.72
CA ASP A 59 -2.07 8.14 -20.93
C ASP A 59 -0.56 7.89 -20.84
N LEU A 60 -0.17 6.90 -20.03
CA LEU A 60 1.22 6.52 -19.83
C LEU A 60 1.65 5.51 -20.90
N GLU A 61 2.71 5.83 -21.65
CA GLU A 61 3.39 4.85 -22.51
C GLU A 61 3.83 3.66 -21.66
N THR A 62 3.23 2.50 -21.94
CA THR A 62 3.38 1.29 -21.12
C THR A 62 3.94 0.16 -21.96
N ARG A 63 4.94 -0.55 -21.43
CA ARG A 63 5.43 -1.81 -22.00
C ARG A 63 5.66 -2.86 -20.92
N ILE A 64 5.43 -4.12 -21.26
CA ILE A 64 5.78 -5.25 -20.39
C ILE A 64 7.18 -5.70 -20.77
N LEU A 65 8.10 -5.71 -19.80
CA LEU A 65 9.46 -6.20 -20.06
C LEU A 65 9.40 -7.71 -20.34
N PRO A 66 10.12 -8.19 -21.37
CA PRO A 66 10.18 -9.62 -21.65
C PRO A 66 10.99 -10.33 -20.57
N GLY A 67 10.35 -11.30 -19.91
CA GLY A 67 10.97 -12.15 -18.89
C GLY A 67 9.94 -12.73 -17.92
N PRO A 68 10.36 -13.65 -17.02
CA PRO A 68 9.48 -14.27 -16.03
C PRO A 68 8.85 -13.29 -15.04
N ALA A 69 9.52 -12.19 -14.66
CA ALA A 69 8.95 -11.24 -13.69
C ALA A 69 7.90 -10.32 -14.32
N ARG A 70 7.92 -10.14 -15.65
CA ARG A 70 6.94 -9.40 -16.45
C ARG A 70 6.71 -7.98 -15.92
N TYR A 71 7.80 -7.28 -15.58
CA TYR A 71 7.72 -5.92 -15.08
C TYR A 71 6.93 -5.00 -16.01
N VAL A 72 6.03 -4.20 -15.43
CA VAL A 72 5.26 -3.18 -16.12
C VAL A 72 6.06 -1.89 -16.11
N ALA A 73 6.67 -1.54 -17.23
CA ALA A 73 7.38 -0.29 -17.41
C ALA A 73 6.45 0.80 -17.93
N GLN A 74 6.45 1.96 -17.28
CA GLN A 74 5.68 3.14 -17.69
C GLN A 74 6.57 4.36 -17.75
N LEU A 75 6.46 5.16 -18.82
CA LEU A 75 7.20 6.41 -18.95
C LEU A 75 6.44 7.57 -18.31
N ASN A 76 7.01 8.15 -17.25
CA ASN A 76 6.46 9.33 -16.59
C ASN A 76 7.57 10.36 -16.30
N ILE A 77 7.94 11.11 -17.33
CA ILE A 77 9.04 12.11 -17.27
C ILE A 77 8.70 13.25 -16.31
N GLN A 78 7.47 13.77 -16.37
CA GLN A 78 7.03 14.87 -15.52
C GLN A 78 7.10 14.52 -14.03
N ARG A 79 6.78 13.27 -13.67
CA ARG A 79 6.99 12.78 -12.30
C ARG A 79 8.45 12.86 -11.85
N GLY A 80 9.39 12.60 -12.75
CA GLY A 80 10.82 12.72 -12.46
C GLY A 80 11.24 14.16 -12.12
N ILE A 81 10.61 15.13 -12.76
CA ILE A 81 10.97 16.56 -12.71
C ILE A 81 10.19 17.30 -11.61
N GLU A 82 8.87 17.14 -11.58
CA GLU A 82 7.94 17.94 -10.76
C GLU A 82 7.77 17.44 -9.33
N ARG A 83 8.24 16.23 -9.04
CA ARG A 83 8.10 15.65 -7.70
C ARG A 83 8.91 16.45 -6.70
N ARG A 84 8.29 16.69 -5.53
CA ARG A 84 8.95 17.37 -4.43
C ARG A 84 10.28 16.73 -4.06
N GLN A 85 11.19 17.57 -3.56
CA GLN A 85 12.34 17.06 -2.83
C GLN A 85 11.86 16.36 -1.55
N PRO A 86 12.36 15.14 -1.26
CA PRO A 86 12.09 14.47 -0.01
C PRO A 86 12.61 15.27 1.18
N GLN A 87 12.04 15.03 2.35
CA GLN A 87 12.62 15.49 3.61
C GLN A 87 13.97 14.82 3.87
N GLU A 88 14.80 15.48 4.66
CA GLU A 88 16.00 14.85 5.20
C GLU A 88 15.57 13.79 6.23
N ILE A 89 15.98 12.55 5.97
CA ILE A 89 15.65 11.39 6.79
C ILE A 89 16.96 10.79 7.29
N LEU A 90 17.11 10.74 8.61
CA LEU A 90 18.30 10.23 9.30
C LEU A 90 18.04 8.87 9.97
N SER A 91 16.78 8.57 10.28
CA SER A 91 16.38 7.35 10.96
C SER A 91 14.95 6.98 10.59
N ILE A 92 14.62 5.70 10.75
CA ILE A 92 13.27 5.20 10.55
C ILE A 92 12.33 5.68 11.67
N LYS A 93 12.88 5.86 12.87
CA LYS A 93 12.16 6.37 14.05
C LYS A 93 12.26 7.90 14.17
N GLN A 94 12.50 8.61 13.06
CA GLN A 94 12.61 10.05 13.10
C GLN A 94 11.29 10.66 13.58
N ASN A 95 11.37 11.53 14.58
CA ASN A 95 10.20 12.21 15.13
C ASN A 95 9.52 13.08 14.07
N PHE A 96 8.20 13.18 14.16
CA PHE A 96 7.43 14.12 13.36
C PHE A 96 7.88 15.56 13.66
N ASP A 97 7.99 16.38 12.62
CA ASP A 97 8.34 17.79 12.73
C ASP A 97 7.24 18.66 12.09
N THR A 98 6.50 19.38 12.93
CA THR A 98 5.41 20.28 12.51
C THR A 98 5.91 21.43 11.63
N LYS A 99 7.21 21.78 11.68
CA LYS A 99 7.79 22.85 10.86
C LYS A 99 8.03 22.41 9.43
N GLN A 100 8.42 21.15 9.22
CA GLN A 100 8.52 20.56 7.89
C GLN A 100 7.14 20.39 7.25
N PHE A 101 7.11 20.16 5.94
CA PHE A 101 5.85 19.87 5.26
C PHE A 101 5.16 18.65 5.87
N ASN A 102 3.84 18.70 5.98
CA ASN A 102 3.01 17.58 6.37
C ASN A 102 1.62 17.77 5.76
N PHE A 103 0.81 16.70 5.72
CA PHE A 103 -0.53 16.74 5.12
C PHE A 103 -1.55 17.68 5.78
N ASN A 104 -1.26 18.30 6.94
CA ASN A 104 -2.11 19.38 7.47
C ASN A 104 -1.85 20.73 6.78
N LYS A 105 -0.91 20.79 5.83
CA LYS A 105 -0.51 22.01 5.10
C LYS A 105 -0.89 22.00 3.62
N ILE A 106 -1.71 21.05 3.18
CA ILE A 106 -2.17 20.94 1.79
C ILE A 106 -3.27 21.97 1.48
N ASN A 107 -3.57 22.17 0.20
CA ASN A 107 -4.82 22.83 -0.17
C ASN A 107 -6.00 21.92 0.24
N PRO A 108 -7.00 22.40 1.01
CA PRO A 108 -8.17 21.60 1.37
C PRO A 108 -8.93 21.02 0.17
N GLU A 109 -8.84 21.65 -1.01
CA GLU A 109 -9.46 21.14 -2.24
C GLU A 109 -8.80 19.86 -2.80
N GLU A 110 -7.59 19.52 -2.33
CA GLU A 110 -6.92 18.25 -2.65
C GLU A 110 -7.61 17.05 -1.96
N VAL A 111 -8.40 17.28 -0.91
CA VAL A 111 -9.14 16.22 -0.21
C VAL A 111 -10.27 15.72 -1.09
N ILE A 112 -10.37 14.40 -1.26
CA ILE A 112 -11.48 13.76 -1.96
C ILE A 112 -12.64 13.51 -0.99
N PHE A 113 -12.39 12.82 0.11
CA PHE A 113 -13.36 12.52 1.17
C PHE A 113 -12.67 12.16 2.49
N GLU A 114 -13.45 12.22 3.58
CA GLU A 114 -13.13 11.61 4.87
C GLU A 114 -13.74 10.20 4.90
N MET A 115 -12.96 9.18 5.22
CA MET A 115 -13.36 7.78 5.28
C MET A 115 -13.35 7.25 6.70
N SER A 116 -14.37 6.45 7.05
CA SER A 116 -14.45 5.81 8.36
C SER A 116 -15.26 4.51 8.31
N LYS A 117 -14.83 3.49 9.06
CA LYS A 117 -15.58 2.24 9.21
C LYS A 117 -16.75 2.41 10.17
N GLN A 118 -17.93 1.97 9.78
CA GLN A 118 -19.09 1.88 10.66
C GLN A 118 -18.85 0.75 11.66
N ILE A 119 -18.92 1.07 12.95
CA ILE A 119 -18.95 0.08 14.02
C ILE A 119 -20.36 -0.52 14.03
N GLU A 120 -20.48 -1.79 13.64
CA GLU A 120 -21.75 -2.50 13.85
C GLU A 120 -21.94 -2.65 15.37
N PRO A 121 -23.12 -2.32 15.94
CA PRO A 121 -23.36 -2.55 17.36
C PRO A 121 -23.16 -4.04 17.63
N MET A 122 -22.30 -4.39 18.58
CA MET A 122 -22.20 -5.78 19.03
C MET A 122 -23.60 -6.23 19.43
N SER A 123 -24.21 -7.10 18.61
CA SER A 123 -25.47 -7.74 18.96
C SER A 123 -25.21 -8.56 20.20
N HIS A 124 -25.63 -8.05 21.36
CA HIS A 124 -25.60 -8.81 22.60
C HIS A 124 -26.24 -10.18 22.34
N PRO A 125 -25.61 -11.29 22.75
CA PRO A 125 -26.30 -12.56 22.81
C PRO A 125 -27.59 -12.36 23.59
N LYS A 126 -28.73 -12.73 23.01
CA LYS A 126 -30.00 -12.77 23.73
C LYS A 126 -29.87 -13.82 24.83
N GLY A 127 -29.46 -13.41 26.03
CA GLY A 127 -29.50 -14.21 27.23
C GLY A 127 -28.24 -14.13 28.10
N GLY A 128 -28.36 -13.44 29.24
CA GLY A 128 -27.62 -13.80 30.45
C GLY A 128 -26.61 -12.78 31.01
N GLY A 129 -27.06 -11.92 31.93
CA GLY A 129 -26.25 -11.32 33.00
C GLY A 129 -25.41 -10.08 32.66
N PRO A 130 -25.10 -9.21 33.64
CA PRO A 130 -24.30 -8.01 33.42
C PRO A 130 -22.84 -8.41 33.18
N CYS A 131 -22.43 -8.46 31.91
CA CYS A 131 -21.03 -8.56 31.53
C CYS A 131 -20.34 -7.24 31.87
N LYS A 132 -19.26 -7.30 32.67
CA LYS A 132 -18.38 -6.14 32.89
C LYS A 132 -17.82 -5.69 31.54
N GLU A 133 -18.07 -4.43 31.18
CA GLU A 133 -17.49 -3.76 30.03
C GLU A 133 -15.95 -3.75 30.16
N TYR A 134 -15.29 -4.72 29.53
CA TYR A 134 -13.91 -4.54 29.08
C TYR A 134 -13.98 -3.96 27.67
N GLY A 135 -14.45 -2.72 27.56
CA GLY A 135 -14.22 -1.94 26.35
C GLY A 135 -12.72 -1.72 26.24
N HIS A 136 -12.06 -2.41 25.32
CA HIS A 136 -10.70 -2.04 24.94
C HIS A 136 -10.74 -0.61 24.38
N PRO A 137 -9.81 0.28 24.77
CA PRO A 137 -9.80 1.69 24.35
C PRO A 137 -9.45 1.92 22.86
N CYS A 138 -9.55 0.90 22.01
CA CYS A 138 -9.25 0.95 20.58
C CYS A 138 -10.48 1.11 19.67
N ASP A 139 -11.67 1.35 20.23
CA ASP A 139 -12.93 1.53 19.49
C ASP A 139 -13.20 2.98 19.03
N GLU A 140 -12.22 3.88 19.09
CA GLU A 140 -12.34 5.16 18.40
C GLU A 140 -12.23 4.94 16.88
N LEU A 141 -13.27 5.34 16.14
CA LEU A 141 -13.27 5.30 14.68
C LEU A 141 -12.00 6.00 14.16
N CYS A 142 -11.07 5.23 13.59
CA CYS A 142 -9.93 5.80 12.87
C CYS A 142 -10.46 6.54 11.62
N ARG A 143 -10.36 7.86 11.62
CA ARG A 143 -10.71 8.73 10.51
C ARG A 143 -9.55 8.77 9.52
N ILE A 144 -9.88 8.55 8.27
CA ILE A 144 -8.90 8.48 7.19
C ILE A 144 -9.21 9.60 6.22
N MET A 145 -8.28 10.55 6.08
CA MET A 145 -8.40 11.58 5.07
C MET A 145 -7.86 11.03 3.74
N VAL A 146 -8.73 10.92 2.74
CA VAL A 146 -8.36 10.50 1.39
C VAL A 146 -8.20 11.74 0.53
N MET A 147 -7.01 11.94 -0.01
CA MET A 147 -6.63 13.13 -0.78
C MET A 147 -5.86 12.74 -2.04
N VAL A 148 -5.87 13.57 -3.09
CA VAL A 148 -5.09 13.29 -4.29
C VAL A 148 -3.58 13.38 -3.99
N ASN A 149 -2.78 12.53 -4.63
CA ASN A 149 -1.35 12.79 -4.67
C ASN A 149 -1.06 13.76 -5.82
N VAL A 150 -0.79 15.03 -5.47
CA VAL A 150 -0.52 16.10 -6.45
C VAL A 150 0.69 15.85 -7.35
N SER A 151 1.51 14.85 -7.05
CA SER A 151 2.41 14.21 -8.02
C SER A 151 1.89 12.80 -8.27
N PRO A 152 1.05 12.57 -9.27
CA PRO A 152 0.39 11.28 -9.47
C PRO A 152 1.30 10.30 -10.21
N LEU A 153 1.24 9.02 -9.83
CA LEU A 153 2.06 7.97 -10.45
C LEU A 153 1.30 7.39 -11.64
N GLU A 154 0.02 7.17 -11.39
CA GLU A 154 -0.97 6.55 -12.26
C GLU A 154 -2.34 7.16 -11.92
N PHE A 155 -3.35 6.89 -12.75
CA PHE A 155 -4.74 7.23 -12.51
C PHE A 155 -5.22 6.86 -11.10
N GLY A 156 -5.99 7.76 -10.49
CA GLY A 156 -6.54 7.59 -9.16
C GLY A 156 -5.49 7.60 -8.03
N HIS A 157 -4.22 7.98 -8.29
CA HIS A 157 -3.21 8.04 -7.25
C HIS A 157 -3.62 9.03 -6.13
N CYS A 158 -3.99 8.46 -4.99
CA CYS A 158 -4.42 9.14 -3.78
C CYS A 158 -3.53 8.75 -2.58
N LEU A 159 -3.69 9.48 -1.49
CA LEU A 159 -3.05 9.24 -0.21
C LEU A 159 -4.15 8.94 0.81
N LEU A 160 -3.96 7.87 1.59
CA LEU A 160 -4.77 7.56 2.76
C LEU A 160 -3.99 8.03 3.98
N VAL A 161 -4.48 9.07 4.66
CA VAL A 161 -3.80 9.69 5.81
C VAL A 161 -4.64 9.45 7.07
N PRO A 162 -4.26 8.47 7.92
CA PRO A 162 -4.96 8.20 9.16
C PRO A 162 -4.74 9.33 10.17
N GLU A 163 -5.83 9.85 10.74
CA GLU A 163 -5.82 10.83 11.84
C GLU A 163 -4.78 11.93 11.67
N PRO A 164 -4.82 12.73 10.58
CA PRO A 164 -3.74 13.65 10.24
C PRO A 164 -3.45 14.70 11.33
N THR A 165 -4.44 15.00 12.16
CA THR A 165 -4.30 15.91 13.32
C THR A 165 -3.43 15.33 14.43
N GLN A 166 -3.31 13.99 14.54
CA GLN A 166 -2.40 13.33 15.48
C GLN A 166 -0.93 13.48 15.12
N CYS A 167 -0.61 13.92 13.89
CA CYS A 167 0.76 14.17 13.45
C CYS A 167 1.68 12.94 13.64
N SER A 168 1.15 11.74 13.38
CA SER A 168 1.89 10.49 13.55
C SER A 168 3.08 10.42 12.58
N PRO A 169 4.28 9.99 13.03
CA PRO A 169 5.41 9.78 12.13
C PRO A 169 5.09 8.68 11.11
N GLN A 170 5.88 8.59 10.03
CA GLN A 170 5.72 7.61 8.96
C GLN A 170 6.15 6.20 9.40
N VAL A 171 5.40 5.65 10.35
CA VAL A 171 5.53 4.33 10.96
C VAL A 171 4.13 3.70 10.96
N LEU A 172 4.00 2.49 10.42
CA LEU A 172 2.70 1.83 10.33
C LEU A 172 2.13 1.55 11.72
N THR A 173 0.81 1.73 11.84
CA THR A 173 0.02 1.32 12.99
C THR A 173 -0.90 0.15 12.59
N PRO A 174 -1.41 -0.65 13.53
CA PRO A 174 -2.40 -1.68 13.23
C PRO A 174 -3.60 -1.13 12.45
N ALA A 175 -4.10 0.06 12.81
CA ALA A 175 -5.19 0.73 12.10
C ALA A 175 -4.81 1.11 10.65
N ALA A 176 -3.58 1.58 10.43
CA ALA A 176 -3.08 1.90 9.08
C ALA A 176 -2.91 0.64 8.21
N ILE A 177 -2.50 -0.49 8.79
CA ILE A 177 -2.42 -1.77 8.09
C ILE A 177 -3.82 -2.25 7.73
N GLN A 178 -4.75 -2.22 8.70
CA GLN A 178 -6.14 -2.62 8.50
C GLN A 178 -6.80 -1.80 7.40
N ILE A 179 -6.70 -0.47 7.42
CA ILE A 179 -7.30 0.36 6.38
C ILE A 179 -6.68 0.09 5.01
N GLY A 180 -5.38 -0.22 4.93
CA GLY A 180 -4.73 -0.60 3.68
C GLY A 180 -5.35 -1.86 3.08
N ILE A 181 -5.60 -2.88 3.89
CA ILE A 181 -6.26 -4.13 3.47
C ILE A 181 -7.73 -3.86 3.10
N GLU A 182 -8.47 -3.17 3.96
CA GLU A 182 -9.89 -2.87 3.75
C GLU A 182 -10.12 -2.02 2.51
N SER A 183 -9.24 -1.06 2.19
CA SER A 183 -9.33 -0.26 0.96
C SER A 183 -9.21 -1.13 -0.30
N VAL A 184 -8.33 -2.14 -0.27
CA VAL A 184 -8.23 -3.12 -1.37
C VAL A 184 -9.45 -4.05 -1.42
N LEU A 185 -10.07 -4.34 -0.27
CA LEU A 185 -11.31 -5.13 -0.20
C LEU A 185 -12.54 -4.33 -0.68
N LEU A 186 -12.60 -3.03 -0.43
CA LEU A 186 -13.68 -2.13 -0.89
C LEU A 186 -13.69 -1.95 -2.41
N SER A 187 -12.53 -2.06 -3.05
CA SER A 187 -12.42 -2.01 -4.51
C SER A 187 -12.98 -3.28 -5.15
N SER A 188 -13.81 -3.06 -6.18
CA SER A 188 -14.24 -4.07 -7.15
C SER A 188 -13.28 -4.21 -8.33
N ASP A 189 -12.33 -3.28 -8.48
CA ASP A 189 -11.28 -3.31 -9.50
C ASP A 189 -10.06 -4.10 -8.98
N PRO A 190 -9.62 -5.18 -9.66
CA PRO A 190 -8.44 -5.95 -9.28
C PRO A 190 -7.12 -5.15 -9.37
N GLY A 191 -7.11 -4.06 -10.12
CA GLY A 191 -5.98 -3.17 -10.31
C GLY A 191 -5.86 -2.07 -9.27
N PHE A 192 -6.81 -1.92 -8.34
CA PHE A 192 -6.64 -1.01 -7.20
C PHE A 192 -5.66 -1.59 -6.19
N ARG A 193 -4.66 -0.80 -5.83
CA ARG A 193 -3.55 -1.23 -4.98
C ARG A 193 -3.25 -0.18 -3.94
N VAL A 194 -2.81 -0.67 -2.79
CA VAL A 194 -2.31 0.19 -1.71
C VAL A 194 -0.83 -0.10 -1.49
N GLY A 195 -0.07 0.88 -1.03
CA GLY A 195 1.29 0.63 -0.60
C GLY A 195 1.80 1.64 0.41
N PHE A 196 2.91 1.29 1.04
CA PHE A 196 3.55 2.09 2.07
C PHE A 196 5.07 2.08 1.88
N ASN A 197 5.69 3.24 2.09
CA ASN A 197 7.13 3.38 2.19
C ASN A 197 7.42 3.83 3.62
N SER A 198 8.31 3.14 4.33
CA SER A 198 8.88 3.67 5.58
C SER A 198 9.92 4.76 5.29
N LEU A 199 10.24 5.54 6.32
CA LEU A 199 11.45 6.36 6.32
C LEU A 199 12.68 5.48 6.03
N GLY A 200 13.60 5.96 5.19
CA GLY A 200 14.74 5.16 4.71
C GLY A 200 14.40 4.17 3.58
N ALA A 201 13.12 4.04 3.22
CA ALA A 201 12.62 3.21 2.11
C ALA A 201 11.92 4.05 1.03
N PHE A 202 12.42 5.27 0.78
CA PHE A 202 11.88 6.27 -0.15
C PHE A 202 10.54 6.93 0.23
N ALA A 203 10.10 6.86 1.50
CA ALA A 203 9.12 7.83 2.00
C ALA A 203 9.63 9.26 1.79
N SER A 204 8.77 10.15 1.30
CA SER A 204 9.15 11.53 1.00
C SER A 204 8.72 12.53 2.08
N VAL A 205 7.78 12.13 2.93
CA VAL A 205 7.16 12.94 3.98
C VAL A 205 7.09 12.09 5.25
N ASN A 206 7.55 12.63 6.37
CA ASN A 206 7.38 12.05 7.68
C ASN A 206 6.02 12.45 8.27
N HIS A 207 4.95 11.85 7.77
CA HIS A 207 3.59 11.95 8.30
C HIS A 207 2.85 10.70 7.82
N LEU A 208 2.36 9.86 8.71
CA LEU A 208 1.76 8.55 8.38
C LEU A 208 0.77 8.64 7.21
N HIS A 209 1.12 8.00 6.10
CA HIS A 209 0.29 7.87 4.92
C HIS A 209 0.55 6.57 4.18
N LEU A 210 -0.51 6.06 3.55
CA LEU A 210 -0.44 5.04 2.52
C LEU A 210 -0.75 5.65 1.16
N HIS A 211 -0.28 5.01 0.10
CA HIS A 211 -0.60 5.33 -1.28
C HIS A 211 -1.73 4.42 -1.75
N GLY A 212 -2.71 4.94 -2.48
CA GLY A 212 -3.69 4.16 -3.24
C GLY A 212 -3.63 4.56 -4.71
N TYR A 213 -3.77 3.62 -5.65
CA TYR A 213 -3.85 3.91 -7.09
C TYR A 213 -4.44 2.73 -7.87
N TYR A 214 -4.92 2.99 -9.10
CA TYR A 214 -5.40 1.96 -10.02
C TYR A 214 -4.32 1.70 -11.07
N MET A 215 -4.05 0.45 -11.45
CA MET A 215 -3.25 0.18 -12.65
C MET A 215 -3.78 -1.07 -13.33
N ASN A 216 -4.24 -0.91 -14.58
CA ASN A 216 -4.93 -1.94 -15.35
C ASN A 216 -3.95 -2.94 -16.02
N GLN A 217 -3.00 -3.44 -15.26
CA GLN A 217 -2.06 -4.49 -15.67
C GLN A 217 -1.91 -5.47 -14.51
N GLU A 218 -1.98 -6.77 -14.78
CA GLU A 218 -1.74 -7.80 -13.79
C GLU A 218 -0.25 -7.84 -13.40
N LEU A 219 0.04 -7.81 -12.10
CA LEU A 219 1.39 -7.95 -11.57
C LEU A 219 1.67 -9.41 -11.21
N ASN A 220 2.90 -9.88 -11.45
CA ASN A 220 3.32 -11.24 -11.07
C ASN A 220 3.09 -11.52 -9.58
N LEU A 221 3.22 -10.50 -8.73
CA LEU A 221 2.99 -10.57 -7.28
C LEU A 221 1.63 -11.18 -6.88
N GLU A 222 0.61 -10.99 -7.72
CA GLU A 222 -0.76 -11.44 -7.48
C GLU A 222 -0.91 -12.96 -7.51
N THR A 223 -0.02 -13.65 -8.22
CA THR A 223 -0.04 -15.12 -8.42
C THR A 223 1.27 -15.80 -8.06
N ALA A 224 2.32 -15.02 -7.80
CA ALA A 224 3.67 -15.47 -7.45
C ALA A 224 3.69 -16.59 -6.39
N SER A 225 4.64 -17.51 -6.56
CA SER A 225 4.79 -18.68 -5.71
C SER A 225 5.27 -18.31 -4.32
N THR A 226 4.77 -19.03 -3.31
CA THR A 226 5.08 -18.78 -1.91
C THR A 226 5.45 -20.05 -1.16
N GLN A 227 6.21 -19.89 -0.08
CA GLN A 227 6.57 -20.94 0.86
C GLN A 227 5.96 -20.63 2.22
N PRO A 228 5.29 -21.59 2.88
CA PRO A 228 4.77 -21.39 4.23
C PRO A 228 5.88 -21.11 5.24
N LEU A 229 5.65 -20.13 6.11
CA LEU A 229 6.48 -19.84 7.28
C LEU A 229 5.66 -20.05 8.57
N VAL A 230 4.60 -19.26 8.75
CA VAL A 230 3.59 -19.41 9.82
C VAL A 230 2.19 -19.26 9.21
N PRO A 231 1.70 -20.28 8.47
CA PRO A 231 0.45 -20.21 7.72
C PRO A 231 -0.77 -19.86 8.56
N GLU A 232 -0.77 -20.26 9.83
CA GLU A 232 -1.81 -19.95 10.77
C GLU A 232 -1.97 -18.43 10.84
N LYS A 233 -0.89 -17.67 10.94
CA LYS A 233 -0.90 -16.20 10.94
C LYS A 233 -0.89 -15.58 9.53
N GLY A 234 -1.19 -16.38 8.52
CA GLY A 234 -1.17 -15.97 7.11
C GLY A 234 0.22 -15.57 6.61
N PHE A 235 1.31 -16.02 7.23
CA PHE A 235 2.68 -15.56 6.95
C PHE A 235 3.48 -16.54 6.09
N TYR A 236 4.02 -16.04 4.98
CA TYR A 236 4.71 -16.80 3.94
C TYR A 236 5.95 -16.06 3.44
N ARG A 237 6.84 -16.79 2.78
CA ARG A 237 7.95 -16.25 1.99
C ARG A 237 7.55 -16.19 0.52
N LEU A 238 7.78 -15.06 -0.14
CA LEU A 238 7.68 -14.93 -1.60
C LEU A 238 8.92 -15.57 -2.25
N ARG A 239 8.72 -16.47 -3.21
CA ARG A 239 9.83 -17.16 -3.90
C ARG A 239 10.32 -16.38 -5.12
N ASP A 240 9.39 -15.75 -5.81
CA ASP A 240 9.69 -15.02 -7.04
C ASP A 240 10.36 -13.69 -6.71
N PHE A 241 11.24 -13.24 -7.60
CA PHE A 241 11.96 -12.00 -7.38
C PHE A 241 11.03 -10.78 -7.53
N PRO A 242 11.15 -9.77 -6.63
CA PRO A 242 12.06 -9.71 -5.49
C PRO A 242 11.57 -10.51 -4.27
N ILE A 243 12.48 -11.26 -3.65
CA ILE A 243 12.20 -12.04 -2.44
C ILE A 243 11.71 -11.10 -1.33
N GLY A 244 10.63 -11.50 -0.65
CA GLY A 244 10.01 -10.74 0.42
C GLY A 244 9.15 -11.63 1.32
N PHE A 245 8.52 -10.99 2.30
CA PHE A 245 7.58 -11.63 3.20
C PHE A 245 6.16 -11.35 2.73
N MET A 246 5.36 -12.39 2.49
CA MET A 246 3.98 -12.25 2.01
C MET A 246 3.02 -12.65 3.11
N PHE A 247 2.00 -11.83 3.31
CA PHE A 247 0.83 -12.13 4.09
C PHE A 247 -0.40 -12.28 3.20
N TYR A 248 -1.29 -13.19 3.55
CA TYR A 248 -2.57 -13.33 2.86
C TYR A 248 -3.72 -13.15 3.85
N ALA A 249 -4.63 -12.23 3.54
CA ALA A 249 -5.81 -11.94 4.35
C ALA A 249 -7.08 -12.14 3.53
N GLU A 250 -8.00 -12.95 4.05
CA GLU A 250 -9.43 -12.90 3.71
C GLU A 250 -10.18 -12.18 4.84
N MET A 251 -11.48 -11.95 4.65
CA MET A 251 -12.31 -11.19 5.60
C MET A 251 -12.25 -11.78 7.02
N ASP A 252 -12.32 -13.10 7.13
CA ASP A 252 -12.37 -13.81 8.42
C ASP A 252 -11.01 -13.83 9.16
N ASP A 253 -9.90 -13.64 8.44
CA ASP A 253 -8.54 -13.70 8.98
C ASP A 253 -7.93 -12.32 9.26
N LEU A 254 -8.68 -11.24 8.97
CA LEU A 254 -8.15 -9.87 8.93
C LEU A 254 -7.43 -9.47 10.23
N GLU A 255 -8.06 -9.66 11.38
CA GLU A 255 -7.48 -9.26 12.68
C GLU A 255 -6.14 -9.96 12.94
N LYS A 256 -6.10 -11.27 12.67
CA LYS A 256 -4.90 -12.10 12.88
C LYS A 256 -3.76 -11.66 11.97
N VAL A 257 -4.05 -11.39 10.71
CA VAL A 257 -3.06 -10.96 9.72
C VAL A 257 -2.57 -9.54 10.03
N VAL A 258 -3.45 -8.60 10.39
CA VAL A 258 -3.09 -7.25 10.83
C VAL A 258 -2.14 -7.31 12.02
N ARG A 259 -2.44 -8.16 13.02
CA ARG A 259 -1.59 -8.37 14.18
C ARG A 259 -0.21 -8.90 13.79
N ALA A 260 -0.16 -9.90 12.92
CA ALA A 260 1.11 -10.49 12.47
C ALA A 260 1.97 -9.51 11.66
N ILE A 261 1.35 -8.71 10.77
CA ILE A 261 2.04 -7.63 10.03
C ILE A 261 2.55 -6.58 11.01
N SER A 262 1.76 -6.22 12.02
CA SER A 262 2.18 -5.24 13.06
C SER A 262 3.43 -5.75 13.79
N GLN A 263 3.43 -6.99 14.28
CA GLN A 263 4.59 -7.60 14.94
C GLN A 263 5.84 -7.62 14.06
N VAL A 264 5.68 -7.95 12.76
CA VAL A 264 6.80 -7.90 11.81
C VAL A 264 7.30 -6.48 11.60
N THR A 265 6.40 -5.53 11.32
CA THR A 265 6.79 -4.14 11.05
C THR A 265 7.38 -3.45 12.29
N ASP A 266 6.87 -3.72 13.48
CA ASP A 266 7.43 -3.28 14.75
C ASP A 266 8.86 -3.81 14.94
N SER A 267 9.08 -5.11 14.70
CA SER A 267 10.42 -5.71 14.75
C SER A 267 11.40 -5.04 13.76
N LEU A 268 10.93 -4.68 12.55
CA LEU A 268 11.75 -3.97 11.56
C LEU A 268 12.07 -2.54 12.01
N VAL A 269 11.08 -1.82 12.55
CA VAL A 269 11.25 -0.47 13.09
C VAL A 269 12.22 -0.49 14.28
N GLU A 270 12.06 -1.43 15.22
CA GLU A 270 12.97 -1.64 16.34
C GLU A 270 14.40 -1.91 15.90
N GLY A 271 14.58 -2.74 14.87
CA GLY A 271 15.87 -3.02 14.26
C GLY A 271 16.41 -1.93 13.33
N ASN A 272 15.74 -0.76 13.24
CA ASN A 272 16.04 0.34 12.31
C ASN A 272 16.23 -0.16 10.86
N LYS A 273 15.37 -1.09 10.42
CA LYS A 273 15.36 -1.69 9.07
C LYS A 273 14.30 -1.05 8.19
N ALA A 274 14.76 -0.44 7.10
CA ALA A 274 13.90 0.17 6.10
C ALA A 274 13.05 -0.92 5.45
N HIS A 275 11.80 -0.59 5.13
CA HIS A 275 10.86 -1.52 4.54
C HIS A 275 9.79 -0.84 3.69
N ASN A 276 9.33 -1.57 2.67
CA ASN A 276 8.20 -1.20 1.83
C ASN A 276 7.08 -2.23 2.02
N LEU A 277 5.82 -1.80 1.91
CA LEU A 277 4.66 -2.69 1.85
C LEU A 277 3.84 -2.44 0.59
N PHE A 278 3.20 -3.49 0.10
CA PHE A 278 2.31 -3.44 -1.04
C PHE A 278 1.14 -4.40 -0.88
N PHE A 279 -0.06 -3.91 -1.15
CA PHE A 279 -1.33 -4.57 -0.91
C PHE A 279 -2.05 -4.68 -2.25
N THR A 280 -2.38 -5.90 -2.65
CA THR A 280 -3.05 -6.17 -3.93
C THR A 280 -4.00 -7.34 -3.78
N ARG A 281 -5.09 -7.34 -4.55
CA ARG A 281 -5.90 -8.56 -4.72
C ARG A 281 -5.01 -9.64 -5.34
N GLY A 282 -5.15 -10.89 -4.89
CA GLY A 282 -4.30 -11.98 -5.37
C GLY A 282 -4.84 -13.35 -5.01
N CYS A 283 -4.20 -14.38 -5.56
CA CYS A 283 -4.55 -15.78 -5.28
C CYS A 283 -4.12 -16.18 -3.86
N PRO A 284 -4.84 -17.12 -3.21
CA PRO A 284 -4.36 -17.74 -1.98
C PRO A 284 -2.93 -18.32 -2.12
N PRO A 285 -2.14 -18.35 -1.04
CA PRO A 285 -0.86 -19.05 -1.00
C PRO A 285 -0.98 -20.51 -1.47
N GLY A 286 0.01 -21.01 -2.20
CA GLY A 286 0.03 -22.39 -2.71
C GLY A 286 -0.93 -22.69 -3.88
N LYS A 287 -1.77 -21.73 -4.31
CA LYS A 287 -2.59 -21.85 -5.52
C LYS A 287 -2.16 -20.80 -6.54
N SER A 288 -1.39 -21.21 -7.53
CA SER A 288 -1.19 -20.42 -8.76
C SER A 288 -2.42 -20.60 -9.65
N ASP A 289 -2.95 -19.53 -10.22
CA ASP A 289 -4.03 -19.56 -11.23
C ASP A 289 -5.47 -19.73 -10.69
N VAL A 290 -5.83 -18.97 -9.65
CA VAL A 290 -7.24 -18.76 -9.30
C VAL A 290 -7.73 -17.50 -10.00
N ARG A 291 -8.67 -17.65 -10.94
CA ARG A 291 -9.28 -16.52 -11.66
C ARG A 291 -9.95 -15.51 -10.71
N ALA A 292 -10.63 -16.02 -9.68
CA ALA A 292 -11.28 -15.22 -8.64
C ALA A 292 -10.31 -14.91 -7.48
N ARG A 293 -9.99 -13.62 -7.31
CA ARG A 293 -9.14 -13.12 -6.22
C ARG A 293 -10.01 -12.74 -5.03
N ARG A 294 -10.09 -13.63 -4.04
CA ARG A 294 -10.92 -13.44 -2.84
C ARG A 294 -10.23 -12.62 -1.76
N GLY A 295 -8.94 -12.84 -1.55
CA GLY A 295 -8.17 -12.16 -0.51
C GLY A 295 -7.22 -11.08 -1.03
N VAL A 296 -6.47 -10.54 -0.08
CA VAL A 296 -5.42 -9.54 -0.30
C VAL A 296 -4.07 -10.20 -0.02
N ARG A 297 -3.13 -10.06 -0.96
CA ARG A 297 -1.71 -10.31 -0.72
C ARG A 297 -1.06 -9.01 -0.25
N ILE A 298 -0.42 -9.06 0.91
CA ILE A 298 0.35 -7.96 1.50
C ILE A 298 1.82 -8.38 1.52
N VAL A 299 2.66 -7.71 0.75
CA VAL A 299 4.08 -8.06 0.69
C VAL A 299 4.90 -7.00 1.40
N VAL A 300 5.76 -7.45 2.31
CA VAL A 300 6.71 -6.65 3.08
C VAL A 300 8.11 -6.95 2.55
N TRP A 301 8.83 -5.90 2.12
CA TRP A 301 10.23 -6.01 1.72
C TRP A 301 11.12 -5.24 2.70
N PRO A 302 11.72 -5.91 3.68
CA PRO A 302 12.86 -5.37 4.40
C PRO A 302 14.02 -5.14 3.41
N ARG A 303 14.72 -4.03 3.59
CA ARG A 303 15.70 -3.56 2.61
C ARG A 303 16.81 -2.76 3.27
N ARG A 304 17.85 -2.48 2.51
CA ARG A 304 18.90 -1.53 2.88
C ARG A 304 18.27 -0.13 3.00
N SER A 305 18.59 0.53 4.09
CA SER A 305 18.15 1.91 4.34
C SER A 305 18.88 2.86 3.40
N CYS A 306 18.14 3.81 2.84
CA CYS A 306 18.66 4.87 2.00
C CYS A 306 18.42 6.20 2.70
N PHE A 307 19.49 6.79 3.24
CA PHE A 307 19.49 8.11 3.86
C PHE A 307 20.36 9.03 2.99
N GLY A 308 19.88 10.22 2.61
CA GLY A 308 20.61 11.19 1.79
C GLY A 308 20.19 11.31 0.32
N ALA A 309 21.06 11.94 -0.48
CA ALA A 309 20.78 12.31 -1.88
C ALA A 309 20.52 11.09 -2.77
N LYS A 310 19.55 11.23 -3.68
CA LYS A 310 19.03 10.16 -4.52
C LYS A 310 20.07 9.68 -5.53
N ASP A 311 20.06 8.36 -5.75
CA ASP A 311 20.77 7.64 -6.81
C ASP A 311 20.34 8.16 -8.21
N GLU A 312 21.26 8.17 -9.16
CA GLU A 312 21.05 8.55 -10.57
C GLU A 312 20.35 7.42 -11.36
N SER A 313 19.63 6.54 -10.69
CA SER A 313 18.98 5.39 -11.30
C SER A 313 17.74 5.80 -12.12
N ALA A 314 17.46 4.99 -13.15
CA ALA A 314 16.33 5.12 -14.07
C ALA A 314 14.98 5.36 -13.37
N PHE A 315 14.80 4.75 -12.20
CA PHE A 315 13.65 4.89 -11.30
C PHE A 315 14.11 4.80 -9.83
N ASN A 316 13.28 5.23 -8.88
CA ASN A 316 13.59 5.07 -7.45
C ASN A 316 12.97 3.76 -6.97
N VAL A 317 13.74 2.84 -6.41
CA VAL A 317 13.20 1.53 -5.97
C VAL A 317 12.38 1.67 -4.69
N ALA A 318 11.13 2.11 -4.77
CA ALA A 318 10.18 2.22 -3.67
C ALA A 318 9.20 1.01 -3.69
N LEU A 319 7.98 1.17 -3.18
CA LEU A 319 6.96 0.12 -3.17
C LEU A 319 6.57 -0.37 -4.58
N CYS A 320 6.45 0.52 -5.58
CA CYS A 320 5.93 0.15 -6.89
C CYS A 320 6.91 -0.75 -7.63
N GLU A 321 8.19 -0.38 -7.60
CA GLU A 321 9.25 -1.04 -8.34
C GLU A 321 9.51 -2.45 -7.77
N LEU A 322 9.41 -2.58 -6.45
CA LEU A 322 9.45 -3.88 -5.78
C LEU A 322 8.25 -4.76 -6.13
N ALA A 323 7.08 -4.17 -6.33
CA ALA A 323 5.87 -4.89 -6.72
C ALA A 323 5.80 -5.27 -8.21
N GLY A 324 6.68 -4.72 -9.04
CA GLY A 324 6.72 -5.00 -10.48
C GLY A 324 6.28 -3.84 -11.38
N HIS A 325 5.94 -2.68 -10.82
CA HIS A 325 5.57 -1.47 -11.55
C HIS A 325 6.74 -0.46 -11.56
N LEU A 326 7.26 -0.16 -12.76
CA LEU A 326 8.44 0.66 -12.98
C LEU A 326 8.09 2.02 -13.65
N PRO A 327 7.93 3.10 -12.87
CA PRO A 327 7.79 4.46 -13.39
C PRO A 327 9.16 5.02 -13.82
N PHE A 328 9.51 4.81 -15.08
CA PHE A 328 10.72 5.37 -15.70
C PHE A 328 10.63 6.88 -15.84
N LYS A 329 11.72 7.58 -15.52
CA LYS A 329 11.78 9.05 -15.54
C LYS A 329 12.36 9.62 -16.84
N ASN A 330 12.90 8.79 -17.72
CA ASN A 330 13.49 9.20 -18.99
C ASN A 330 13.24 8.16 -20.08
N ARG A 331 13.23 8.62 -21.34
CA ARG A 331 12.90 7.82 -22.51
C ARG A 331 13.95 6.74 -22.82
N HIS A 332 15.23 7.06 -22.68
CA HIS A 332 16.32 6.11 -22.98
C HIS A 332 16.17 4.85 -22.14
N ASP A 333 16.17 4.99 -20.82
CA ASP A 333 16.05 3.84 -19.91
C ASP A 333 14.71 3.13 -20.10
N PHE A 334 13.63 3.89 -20.31
CA PHE A 334 12.33 3.31 -20.63
C PHE A 334 12.38 2.44 -21.87
N GLU A 335 13.10 2.78 -22.93
CA GLU A 335 13.14 2.01 -24.17
C GLU A 335 14.12 0.82 -24.10
N HIS A 336 15.24 0.98 -23.40
CA HIS A 336 16.38 0.07 -23.51
C HIS A 336 16.58 -0.87 -22.31
N SER A 337 15.98 -0.56 -21.15
CA SER A 337 16.14 -1.42 -19.96
C SER A 337 15.55 -2.81 -20.19
N THR A 338 16.30 -3.84 -19.82
CA THR A 338 15.83 -5.22 -19.81
C THR A 338 15.35 -5.62 -18.42
N GLU A 339 14.63 -6.74 -18.31
CA GLU A 339 14.25 -7.30 -17.00
C GLU A 339 15.50 -7.58 -16.13
N LYS A 340 16.59 -8.03 -16.73
CA LYS A 340 17.87 -8.25 -16.02
C LYS A 340 18.43 -6.95 -15.43
N ASP A 341 18.40 -5.85 -16.17
CA ASP A 341 18.90 -4.55 -15.70
C ASP A 341 18.05 -4.04 -14.54
N VAL A 342 16.72 -4.18 -14.65
CA VAL A 342 15.78 -3.83 -13.57
C VAL A 342 16.06 -4.64 -12.31
N MET A 343 16.19 -5.97 -12.43
CA MET A 343 16.50 -6.83 -11.30
C MET A 343 17.82 -6.44 -10.65
N ALA A 344 18.84 -6.11 -11.45
CA ALA A 344 20.13 -5.64 -10.95
C ALA A 344 20.03 -4.31 -10.20
N ILE A 345 19.17 -3.38 -10.64
CA ILE A 345 18.89 -2.13 -9.91
C ILE A 345 18.18 -2.44 -8.59
N ILE A 346 17.11 -3.23 -8.61
CA ILE A 346 16.32 -3.59 -7.41
C ILE A 346 17.19 -4.30 -6.37
N GLN A 347 18.05 -5.23 -6.79
CA GLN A 347 18.93 -6.01 -5.92
C GLN A 347 19.85 -5.12 -5.05
N ARG A 348 20.24 -3.93 -5.54
CA ARG A 348 21.09 -2.99 -4.77
C ARG A 348 20.41 -2.50 -3.50
N TYR A 349 19.08 -2.50 -3.49
CA TYR A 349 18.28 -2.03 -2.38
C TYR A 349 17.83 -3.16 -1.45
N LEU A 350 17.75 -4.40 -1.93
CA LEU A 350 17.38 -5.55 -1.10
C LEU A 350 18.44 -5.88 -0.04
N LEU A 351 18.02 -6.56 1.03
CA LEU A 351 18.95 -7.15 2.00
C LEU A 351 19.80 -8.25 1.32
N PRO A 352 21.06 -8.43 1.73
CA PRO A 352 21.82 -9.63 1.38
C PRO A 352 21.09 -10.91 1.82
N ASP A 353 21.20 -11.98 1.04
CA ASP A 353 20.51 -13.26 1.29
C ASP A 353 20.70 -13.77 2.72
N GLN A 354 21.93 -13.74 3.24
CA GLN A 354 22.21 -14.19 4.61
C GLN A 354 21.46 -13.35 5.66
N GLN A 355 21.39 -12.03 5.48
CA GLN A 355 20.66 -11.15 6.40
C GLN A 355 19.15 -11.36 6.29
N PHE A 356 18.64 -11.57 5.08
CA PHE A 356 17.23 -11.89 4.85
C PHE A 356 16.85 -13.22 5.53
N LEU A 357 17.66 -14.27 5.37
CA LEU A 357 17.42 -15.58 5.98
C LEU A 357 17.47 -15.53 7.52
N GLN A 358 18.41 -14.78 8.09
CA GLN A 358 18.45 -14.57 9.55
C GLN A 358 17.18 -13.86 10.05
N LEU A 359 16.74 -12.82 9.33
CA LEU A 359 15.53 -12.09 9.66
C LEU A 359 14.28 -12.98 9.51
N GLU A 360 14.20 -13.80 8.46
CA GLU A 360 13.14 -14.78 8.26
C GLU A 360 13.03 -15.74 9.45
N GLN A 361 14.16 -16.30 9.91
CA GLN A 361 14.18 -17.20 11.07
C GLN A 361 13.74 -16.49 12.35
N GLN A 362 14.21 -15.26 12.58
CA GLN A 362 13.84 -14.45 13.74
C GLN A 362 12.34 -14.13 13.77
N LEU A 363 11.79 -13.64 12.66
CA LEU A 363 10.38 -13.28 12.54
C LEU A 363 9.48 -14.51 12.63
N THR A 364 9.86 -15.63 12.01
CA THR A 364 9.13 -16.90 12.11
C THR A 364 9.06 -17.36 13.57
N ALA A 365 10.20 -17.38 14.27
CA ALA A 365 10.25 -17.78 15.68
C ALA A 365 9.49 -16.80 16.59
N HIS A 366 9.49 -15.50 16.28
CA HIS A 366 8.71 -14.50 17.00
C HIS A 366 7.21 -14.75 16.85
N LEU A 367 6.73 -14.91 15.61
CA LEU A 367 5.32 -15.14 15.32
C LEU A 367 4.80 -16.50 15.83
N GLN A 368 5.64 -17.52 15.93
CA GLN A 368 5.25 -18.82 16.48
C GLN A 368 5.02 -18.80 18.00
N LYS A 369 5.60 -17.85 18.74
CA LYS A 369 5.46 -17.77 20.21
C LYS A 369 4.08 -17.28 20.66
N ASP A 370 3.34 -16.61 19.79
CA ASP A 370 1.96 -16.16 20.05
C ASP A 370 0.94 -16.94 19.21
N ILE A 371 1.20 -18.23 18.99
CA ILE A 371 0.19 -19.24 18.64
C ILE A 371 -0.21 -19.92 19.94
#